data_AF-A0A2N2PSD9-F1
#
_entry.id   AF-A0A2N2PSD9-F1
#
_cell.length_a   1.000
_cell.length_b   1.000
_cell.length_c   1.000
_cell.angle_alpha   90.00
_cell.angle_beta   90.00
_cell.angle_gamma   90.00
#
_symmetry.space_group_name_H-M   'P 1'
#
loop_
_entity.id
_entity.type
_entity.pdbx_description
1 polymer ?
#
loop_
_entity_poly.entity_id
_entity_poly.type
_entity_poly.pdbx_seq_one_letter_code
_entity_poly.pdbx_strand_id
1 'polypeptide(L)'
;MMQRNDNILAHLLDECYARLEAGESITACLQRYPEHASSLAPLLETVMGVVTLRAVPQRDPAVAARSRTRFMAAAQQMARAGLSSCGGSPGRGPCRPD
;
A
#
# COMPACT_ATOMS: atom_id res chain seq x y z
N MET A 1 -6.13 -6.60 -25.19
CA MET A 1 -7.26 -7.36 -24.60
C MET A 1 -6.86 -8.13 -23.32
N MET A 2 -5.77 -7.77 -22.61
CA MET A 2 -5.27 -8.53 -21.44
C MET A 2 -5.67 -7.94 -20.06
N GLN A 3 -5.88 -6.63 -19.94
CA GLN A 3 -6.18 -5.98 -18.65
C GLN A 3 -7.46 -6.44 -17.92
N ARG A 4 -8.47 -6.95 -18.65
CA ARG A 4 -9.73 -7.35 -18.02
C ARG A 4 -9.57 -8.64 -17.21
N ASN A 5 -8.77 -9.58 -17.71
CA ASN A 5 -8.55 -10.87 -17.05
C ASN A 5 -7.64 -10.70 -15.82
N ASP A 6 -6.63 -9.82 -15.91
CA ASP A 6 -5.76 -9.48 -14.78
C ASP A 6 -6.56 -8.88 -13.62
N ASN A 7 -7.50 -7.98 -13.91
CA ASN A 7 -8.38 -7.39 -12.90
C ASN A 7 -9.33 -8.41 -12.25
N ILE A 8 -9.83 -9.38 -13.02
CA ILE A 8 -10.67 -10.45 -12.48
C ILE A 8 -9.86 -11.34 -11.54
N LEU A 9 -8.66 -11.78 -11.96
CA LEU A 9 -7.79 -12.60 -11.12
C LEU A 9 -7.35 -11.86 -9.84
N ALA A 10 -7.06 -10.57 -9.94
CA ALA A 10 -6.73 -9.74 -8.78
C ALA A 10 -7.88 -9.69 -7.77
N HIS A 11 -9.12 -9.53 -8.24
CA HIS A 11 -10.28 -9.50 -7.35
C HIS A 11 -10.56 -10.86 -6.68
N LEU A 12 -10.45 -11.94 -7.44
CA LEU A 12 -10.63 -13.31 -6.92
C LEU A 12 -9.53 -13.68 -5.91
N LEU A 13 -8.30 -13.25 -6.16
CA LEU A 13 -7.18 -13.44 -5.24
C LEU A 13 -7.43 -12.72 -3.91
N ASP A 14 -7.90 -11.47 -3.97
CA ASP A 14 -8.20 -10.67 -2.78
C ASP A 14 -9.35 -11.28 -1.95
N GLU A 15 -10.42 -11.74 -2.61
CA GLU A 15 -11.50 -12.45 -1.92
C GLU A 15 -11.02 -13.77 -1.30
N CYS A 16 -10.24 -14.56 -2.04
CA CYS A 16 -9.65 -15.78 -1.50
C CYS A 16 -8.73 -15.51 -0.32
N TYR A 17 -7.95 -14.43 -0.37
CA TYR A 17 -7.06 -14.05 0.72
C TYR A 17 -7.84 -13.68 1.98
N ALA A 18 -8.88 -12.85 1.87
CA ALA A 18 -9.73 -12.49 3.01
C ALA A 18 -10.39 -13.73 3.67
N ARG A 19 -10.75 -14.73 2.86
CA ARG A 19 -11.31 -16.01 3.32
C ARG A 19 -10.26 -16.90 4.00
N LEU A 20 -9.05 -16.96 3.46
CA LEU A 20 -7.92 -17.64 4.08
C LEU A 20 -7.59 -17.03 5.46
N GLU A 21 -7.64 -15.70 5.59
CA GLU A 21 -7.49 -15.02 6.88
C GLU A 21 -8.61 -15.38 7.87
N ALA A 22 -9.82 -15.66 7.37
CA ALA A 22 -10.94 -16.17 8.18
C ALA A 22 -10.84 -17.67 8.51
N GLY A 23 -9.78 -18.37 8.05
CA GLY A 23 -9.53 -19.79 8.33
C GLY A 23 -10.04 -20.76 7.27
N GLU A 24 -10.50 -20.28 6.11
CA GLU A 24 -10.80 -21.14 4.96
C GLU A 24 -9.50 -21.76 4.41
N SER A 25 -9.60 -22.90 3.71
CA SER A 25 -8.43 -23.55 3.08
C SER A 25 -8.26 -23.11 1.63
N ILE A 26 -7.03 -23.20 1.10
CA ILE A 26 -6.73 -22.90 -0.31
C ILE A 26 -7.61 -23.75 -1.23
N THR A 27 -7.74 -25.05 -0.94
CA THR A 27 -8.55 -25.98 -1.73
C THR A 27 -10.01 -25.55 -1.79
N ALA A 28 -10.59 -25.10 -0.67
CA ALA A 28 -11.96 -24.61 -0.63
C ALA A 28 -12.13 -23.34 -1.49
N CYS A 29 -11.13 -22.44 -1.51
CA CYS A 29 -11.21 -21.27 -2.37
C CYS A 29 -11.08 -21.61 -3.87
N LEU A 30 -10.19 -22.54 -4.22
CA LEU A 30 -10.03 -23.00 -5.61
C LEU A 30 -11.28 -23.72 -6.13
N GLN A 31 -11.98 -24.48 -5.26
CA GLN A 31 -13.25 -25.14 -5.62
C GLN A 31 -14.38 -24.14 -5.91
N ARG A 32 -14.33 -22.94 -5.32
CA ARG A 32 -15.32 -21.88 -5.58
C ARG A 32 -15.14 -21.24 -6.95
N TYR A 33 -13.91 -21.23 -7.48
CA TYR A 33 -13.56 -20.62 -8.77
C TYR A 33 -12.85 -21.62 -9.70
N PRO A 34 -13.52 -22.71 -10.13
CA PRO A 34 -12.88 -23.78 -10.91
C PRO A 34 -12.34 -23.32 -12.26
N GLU A 35 -12.98 -22.33 -12.89
CA GLU A 35 -12.55 -21.77 -14.18
C GLU A 35 -11.22 -21.00 -14.09
N HIS A 36 -10.91 -20.46 -12.91
CA HIS A 36 -9.70 -19.68 -12.67
C HIS A 36 -8.68 -20.41 -11.78
N ALA A 37 -9.00 -21.61 -11.29
CA ALA A 37 -8.20 -22.35 -10.32
C ALA A 37 -6.75 -22.57 -10.78
N SER A 38 -6.52 -22.87 -12.05
CA SER A 38 -5.17 -23.08 -12.61
C SER A 38 -4.30 -21.81 -12.59
N SER A 39 -4.92 -20.64 -12.74
CA SER A 39 -4.23 -19.35 -12.68
C SER A 39 -4.13 -18.81 -11.25
N LEU A 40 -5.11 -19.15 -10.39
CA LEU A 40 -5.21 -18.66 -9.01
C LEU A 40 -4.32 -19.44 -8.04
N ALA A 41 -4.14 -20.75 -8.26
CA ALA A 41 -3.33 -21.61 -7.40
C ALA A 41 -1.89 -21.10 -7.16
N PRO A 42 -1.07 -20.80 -8.18
CA PRO A 42 0.30 -20.31 -7.96
C PRO A 42 0.33 -18.94 -7.26
N LEU A 43 -0.70 -18.11 -7.45
CA LEU A 43 -0.80 -16.81 -6.77
C LEU A 43 -1.07 -17.01 -5.27
N LEU A 44 -2.01 -17.89 -4.91
CA LEU A 44 -2.34 -18.21 -3.52
C LEU A 44 -1.16 -18.86 -2.79
N GLU A 45 -0.44 -19.77 -3.45
CA GLU A 45 0.79 -20.36 -2.91
C GLU A 45 1.86 -19.31 -2.63
N THR A 46 2.04 -18.34 -3.54
CA THR A 46 2.99 -17.24 -3.35
C THR A 46 2.59 -16.37 -2.15
N VAL A 47 1.32 -16.01 -2.05
CA VAL A 47 0.80 -15.22 -0.91
C VAL A 47 1.05 -15.96 0.40
N MET A 48 0.77 -17.26 0.46
CA MET A 48 1.03 -18.05 1.66
C MET A 48 2.51 -18.16 1.99
N GLY A 49 3.38 -18.30 0.98
CA GLY A 49 4.82 -18.25 1.16
C GLY A 49 5.28 -16.92 1.77
N VAL A 50 4.76 -15.80 1.28
CA VAL A 50 5.11 -14.48 1.83
C VAL A 50 4.59 -14.29 3.25
N VAL A 51 3.35 -14.70 3.54
CA VAL A 51 2.76 -14.59 4.89
C VAL A 51 3.52 -15.44 5.91
N THR A 52 3.87 -16.68 5.54
CA THR A 52 4.63 -17.58 6.43
C THR A 52 6.07 -17.11 6.66
N LEU A 53 6.73 -16.54 5.64
CA LEU A 53 8.08 -15.98 5.77
C LEU A 53 8.11 -14.65 6.52
N ARG A 54 7.03 -13.86 6.45
CA ARG A 54 6.91 -12.57 7.13
C ARG A 54 6.36 -12.75 8.54
N ALA A 55 7.15 -13.35 9.42
CA ALA A 55 7.16 -12.89 10.80
C ALA A 55 7.77 -11.48 10.79
N VAL A 56 7.00 -10.45 10.41
CA VAL A 56 7.48 -9.06 10.41
C VAL A 56 7.90 -8.75 11.85
N PRO A 57 9.20 -8.52 12.12
CA PRO A 57 9.62 -8.21 13.46
C PRO A 57 8.88 -6.96 13.90
N GLN A 58 8.26 -7.03 15.09
CA GLN A 58 7.55 -5.89 15.64
C GLN A 58 8.48 -4.69 15.67
N ARG A 59 8.01 -3.57 15.11
CA ARG A 59 8.81 -2.36 15.02
C ARG A 59 9.15 -1.89 16.43
N ASP A 60 10.44 -1.69 16.70
CA ASP A 60 10.87 -1.12 17.97
C ASP A 60 10.17 0.25 18.20
N PRO A 61 9.42 0.41 19.31
CA PRO A 61 8.61 1.60 19.55
C PRO A 61 9.48 2.85 19.72
N ALA A 62 10.68 2.73 20.27
CA ALA A 62 11.61 3.84 20.42
C ALA A 62 12.20 4.26 19.07
N VAL A 63 12.50 3.31 18.17
CA VAL A 63 12.90 3.61 16.79
C VAL A 63 11.76 4.30 16.03
N ALA A 64 10.52 3.82 16.19
CA ALA A 64 9.33 4.41 15.57
C ALA A 64 9.11 5.86 16.02
N ALA A 65 9.14 6.12 17.33
CA ALA A 65 8.98 7.44 17.90
C ALA A 65 10.06 8.41 17.40
N ARG A 66 11.34 8.00 17.44
CA ARG A 66 12.45 8.82 16.92
C ARG A 66 12.29 9.15 15.44
N SER A 67 11.90 8.16 14.64
CA SER A 67 11.68 8.35 13.20
C SER A 67 10.56 9.35 12.93
N ARG A 68 9.44 9.24 13.67
CA ARG A 68 8.30 10.15 13.57
C ARG A 68 8.69 11.58 13.92
N THR A 69 9.41 11.79 15.03
CA THR A 69 9.87 13.12 15.44
C THR A 69 10.76 13.76 14.38
N ARG A 70 11.74 13.02 13.85
CA ARG A 70 12.63 13.51 12.79
C ARG A 70 11.86 13.90 11.53
N PHE A 71 10.96 13.04 11.10
CA PHE A 71 10.12 13.30 9.93
C PHE A 71 9.27 14.57 10.11
N MET A 72 8.60 14.70 11.26
CA MET A 72 7.73 15.85 11.54
C MET A 72 8.53 17.16 11.64
N ALA A 73 9.72 17.14 12.23
CA ALA A 73 10.59 18.31 12.27
C ALA A 73 11.00 18.78 10.87
N ALA A 74 11.37 17.85 9.98
CA ALA A 74 11.70 18.17 8.59
C ALA A 74 10.46 18.70 7.84
N ALA A 75 9.30 18.08 8.01
CA ALA A 75 8.04 18.53 7.41
C ALA A 75 7.66 19.96 7.84
N GLN A 76 7.84 20.29 9.13
CA GLN A 76 7.62 21.64 9.63
C GLN A 76 8.59 22.66 9.03
N GLN A 77 9.87 22.30 8.87
CA GLN A 77 10.85 23.18 8.23
C GLN A 77 10.49 23.43 6.77
N MET A 78 10.09 22.40 6.03
CA MET A 78 9.64 22.52 4.64
C MET A 78 8.37 23.37 4.52
N ALA A 79 7.41 23.19 5.43
CA ALA A 79 6.21 24.02 5.47
C ALA A 79 6.56 25.50 5.72
N ARG A 80 7.43 25.78 6.70
CA ARG A 80 7.89 27.14 7.02
C ARG A 80 8.70 27.78 5.90
N ALA A 81 9.55 27.02 5.21
CA ALA A 81 10.29 27.48 4.05
C ALA A 81 9.38 27.76 2.85
N GLY A 82 8.36 26.92 2.62
CA GLY A 82 7.31 27.14 1.63
C GLY A 82 6.52 28.42 1.91
N LEU A 83 6.13 28.63 3.17
CA LEU A 83 5.51 29.88 3.65
C LEU A 83 6.43 31.10 3.54
N SER A 84 7.75 30.90 3.60
CA SER A 84 8.75 31.98 3.45
C SER A 84 9.06 32.30 1.98
N SER A 85 8.82 31.37 1.04
CA SER A 85 8.93 31.60 -0.40
C SER A 85 7.73 32.34 -0.99
N CYS A 86 6.58 32.26 -0.32
CA CYS A 86 5.41 33.10 -0.58
C CYS A 86 5.48 34.35 0.29
N GLY A 87 6.43 35.24 -0.01
CA GLY A 87 6.46 36.60 0.51
C GLY A 87 5.29 37.45 -0.02
N GLY A 88 4.06 37.03 0.29
CA GLY A 88 2.85 37.81 0.09
C GLY A 88 2.80 38.95 1.09
N SER A 89 3.49 40.05 0.79
CA SER A 89 3.06 41.35 1.31
C SER A 89 1.60 41.55 0.88
N PRO A 90 0.66 41.92 1.78
CA PRO A 90 -0.67 42.28 1.36
C PRO A 90 -0.57 43.55 0.49
N GLY A 91 -0.70 43.40 -0.83
CA GLY A 91 -0.76 44.54 -1.76
C GLY A 91 0.15 44.52 -3.00
N ARG A 92 0.92 43.46 -3.28
CA ARG A 92 1.68 43.38 -4.55
C ARG A 92 1.12 42.29 -5.45
N GLY A 93 0.65 42.72 -6.63
CA GLY A 93 -0.01 41.88 -7.63
C GLY A 93 0.88 40.77 -8.23
N PRO A 94 0.30 39.88 -9.04
CA PRO A 94 0.98 38.69 -9.53
C PRO A 94 2.15 39.04 -10.46
N CYS A 95 3.29 38.39 -10.23
CA CYS A 95 4.47 38.50 -11.08
C CYS A 95 4.19 37.87 -12.46
N ARG A 96 4.36 38.63 -13.54
CA ARG A 96 4.44 38.08 -14.90
C ARG A 96 5.89 37.70 -15.22
N PRO A 97 6.14 36.56 -15.86
CA PRO A 97 7.45 36.23 -16.40
C PRO A 97 7.64 36.86 -17.80
N ASP A 98 8.88 37.24 -18.11
CA ASP A 98 9.35 37.53 -19.48
C ASP A 98 9.62 36.23 -20.27
#